data_AF-A0A1H7MR24-F1
#
_entry.id   AF-A0A1H7MR24-F1
#
_cell.length_a   1.000
_cell.length_b   1.000
_cell.length_c   1.000
_cell.angle_alpha   90.00
_cell.angle_beta   90.00
_cell.angle_gamma   90.00
#
_symmetry.space_group_name_H-M   'P 1'
#
loop_
_entity.id
_entity.type
_entity.pdbx_description
1 polymer ?
#
loop_
_entity_poly.entity_id
_entity_poly.type
_entity_poly.pdbx_seq_one_letter_code
_entity_poly.pdbx_strand_id
1 'polypeptide(L)' 'MATLTDFIVALLQSVVELLVNFSSVALNDPLSPILVVFGNLFILAAVGALAYVVLGALGAELGLGTTPGSR' A
#
# COMPACT_ATOMS: atom_id res chain seq x y z
N MET A 1 -5.70 44.69 12.74
CA MET A 1 -6.73 43.69 12.37
C MET A 1 -6.30 43.09 11.05
N ALA A 2 -6.29 41.76 10.92
CA ALA A 2 -5.94 41.12 9.65
C ALA A 2 -7.06 41.37 8.64
N THR A 3 -6.69 41.72 7.41
CA THR A 3 -7.61 41.98 6.30
C THR A 3 -7.90 40.68 5.53
N LEU A 4 -8.93 40.69 4.68
CA LEU A 4 -9.21 39.57 3.77
C LEU A 4 -8.00 39.24 2.87
N THR A 5 -7.28 40.28 2.44
CA THR A 5 -6.06 40.13 1.64
C THR A 5 -4.98 39.37 2.42
N ASP A 6 -4.78 39.70 3.70
CA ASP A 6 -3.80 39.01 4.56
C ASP A 6 -4.15 37.52 4.73
N PHE A 7 -5.44 37.20 4.86
CA PHE A 7 -5.92 35.82 4.94
C PHE A 7 -5.67 35.04 3.64
N ILE A 8 -5.95 35.64 2.48
CA ILE A 8 -5.72 35.00 1.17
C ILE A 8 -4.22 34.75 0.96
N VAL A 9 -3.37 35.72 1.30
CA VAL A 9 -1.91 35.57 1.20
C VAL A 9 -1.42 34.44 2.12
N ALA A 10 -1.90 34.37 3.36
CA ALA A 10 -1.54 33.30 4.29
C ALA A 10 -1.98 31.92 3.79
N LEU A 11 -3.16 31.83 3.17
CA LEU A 11 -3.68 30.57 2.63
C LEU A 11 -2.84 30.09 1.44
N LEU A 12 -2.48 30.99 0.52
CA LEU A 12 -1.60 30.67 -0.60
C LEU A 12 -0.19 30.28 -0.14
N GLN A 13 0.37 30.98 0.85
CA GLN A 13 1.65 30.61 1.45
C GLN A 13 1.60 29.24 2.12
N SER A 14 0.51 28.93 2.84
CA SER A 14 0.31 27.63 3.49
C SER A 14 0.29 26.48 2.48
N VAL A 15 -0.35 26.67 1.31
CA VAL A 15 -0.37 25.66 0.25
C VAL A 15 1.03 25.43 -0.34
N VAL A 16 1.80 26.50 -0.56
CA VAL A 16 3.17 26.40 -1.06
C VAL A 16 4.09 25.75 -0.02
N GLU A 17 3.96 26.11 1.26
CA GLU A 17 4.69 25.47 2.35
C GLU A 17 4.38 23.99 2.47
N LEU A 18 3.11 23.60 2.29
CA LEU A 18 2.70 22.20 2.29
C LEU A 18 3.37 21.43 1.15
N LEU A 19 3.50 22.01 -0.04
CA LEU A 19 4.18 21.38 -1.18
C LEU A 19 5.68 21.17 -0.91
N VAL A 20 6.35 22.16 -0.33
CA VAL A 20 7.78 22.09 0.00
C VAL A 20 8.04 21.09 1.14
N ASN A 21 7.16 21.07 2.14
CA ASN A 21 7.27 20.22 3.33
C ASN A 21 6.46 18.92 3.24
N PHE A 22 5.94 18.58 2.06
CA PHE A 22 5.01 17.47 1.89
C PHE A 22 5.58 16.16 2.42
N SER A 23 6.86 15.89 2.15
CA SER A 23 7.54 14.69 2.61
C SER A 23 7.64 14.63 4.13
N SER A 24 7.91 15.75 4.82
CA SER A 24 7.98 15.78 6.28
C SER A 24 6.60 15.58 6.90
N VAL A 25 5.55 16.16 6.32
CA VAL A 25 4.17 15.99 6.80
C VAL A 25 3.66 14.56 6.56
N ALA A 26 3.89 14.02 5.35
CA ALA A 26 3.46 12.66 4.99
C ALA A 26 4.21 11.57 5.78
N LEU A 27 5.48 11.79 6.14
CA LEU A 27 6.27 10.85 6.94
C LEU A 27 6.00 10.95 8.44
N ASN A 28 5.45 12.06 8.94
CA ASN A 28 5.04 12.23 10.34
C ASN A 28 3.59 11.80 10.61
N ASP A 29 2.90 11.22 9.62
CA ASP A 29 1.53 10.74 9.82
C ASP A 29 1.52 9.55 10.83
N PRO A 30 0.88 9.70 12.00
CA PRO A 30 0.82 8.64 13.01
C PRO A 30 0.06 7.39 12.54
N LEU A 31 -0.75 7.48 11.49
CA LEU A 31 -1.41 6.33 10.86
C LEU A 31 -0.54 5.64 9.81
N SER A 32 0.54 6.28 9.33
CA SER A 32 1.43 5.72 8.32
C SER A 32 1.95 4.31 8.67
N PRO A 33 2.42 4.02 9.90
CA PRO A 33 2.87 2.67 10.26
C PRO A 33 1.74 1.63 10.12
N ILE A 34 0.52 2.00 10.49
CA ILE A 34 -0.65 1.12 10.40
C ILE A 34 -0.97 0.85 8.93
N LEU A 35 -1.05 1.90 8.11
CA LEU A 35 -1.33 1.77 6.68
C LEU A 35 -0.28 0.92 5.96
N VAL A 36 1.00 1.10 6.30
CA VAL A 36 2.10 0.29 5.76
C VAL A 36 1.95 -1.18 6.18
N VAL A 37 1.65 -1.46 7.45
CA VAL A 37 1.47 -2.83 7.94
C VAL A 37 0.29 -3.51 7.24
N PHE A 38 -0.88 -2.89 7.21
CA PHE A 38 -2.07 -3.49 6.59
C PHE A 38 -1.95 -3.59 5.08
N GLY A 39 -1.34 -2.60 4.42
CA GLY A 39 -1.05 -2.67 2.99
C GLY A 39 -0.13 -3.84 2.64
N ASN A 40 0.95 -4.02 3.41
CA ASN A 40 1.85 -5.15 3.22
C ASN A 40 1.20 -6.50 3.54
N LEU A 41 0.40 -6.58 4.61
CA LEU A 41 -0.34 -7.81 4.94
C LEU A 41 -1.30 -8.20 3.82
N PHE A 42 -2.02 -7.22 3.25
CA PHE A 42 -2.92 -7.45 2.14
C PHE A 42 -2.17 -7.96 0.90
N ILE A 43 -1.07 -7.31 0.53
CA ILE A 43 -0.22 -7.73 -0.60
C ILE A 43 0.31 -9.15 -0.37
N LEU A 44 0.85 -9.42 0.82
CA LEU A 44 1.40 -10.73 1.18
C LEU A 44 0.33 -11.82 1.10
N ALA A 45 -0.88 -11.56 1.60
CA ALA A 45 -1.99 -12.49 1.54
C ALA A 45 -2.42 -12.77 0.09
N ALA A 46 -2.54 -11.73 -0.74
CA ALA A 46 -2.93 -11.87 -2.14
C ALA A 46 -1.88 -12.66 -2.95
N VAL A 47 -0.60 -12.28 -2.83
CA VAL A 47 0.50 -12.98 -3.51
C VAL A 47 0.66 -14.40 -2.99
N GLY A 48 0.48 -14.63 -1.69
CA GLY A 48 0.53 -15.97 -1.08
C GLY A 48 -0.59 -16.87 -1.59
N ALA A 49 -1.82 -16.38 -1.68
CA ALA A 49 -2.95 -17.13 -2.23
C ALA A 49 -2.73 -17.48 -3.71
N LEU A 50 -2.24 -16.52 -4.51
CA LEU A 50 -1.88 -16.77 -5.90
C LEU A 50 -0.78 -17.82 -6.03
N ALA A 51 0.30 -17.68 -5.25
CA ALA A 51 1.42 -18.61 -5.25
C ALA A 51 0.97 -20.02 -4.87
N TYR A 52 0.09 -20.16 -3.88
CA TYR A 52 -0.47 -21.45 -3.48
C TYR A 52 -1.18 -22.16 -4.64
N VAL A 53 -2.07 -21.45 -5.35
CA VAL A 53 -2.80 -22.03 -6.49
C VAL A 53 -1.85 -22.38 -7.64
N VAL A 54 -0.93 -21.47 -7.99
CA VAL A 54 0.04 -21.67 -9.07
C VAL A 54 0.96 -22.86 -8.77
N LEU A 55 1.48 -22.96 -7.55
CA LEU A 55 2.33 -24.07 -7.14
C LEU A 55 1.55 -25.39 -7.07
N GLY A 56 0.28 -25.36 -6.66
CA GLY A 56 -0.59 -26.53 -6.68
C GLY A 56 -0.82 -27.07 -8.10
N ALA A 57 -1.12 -26.17 -9.05
CA ALA A 57 -1.27 -26.53 -10.45
C ALA A 57 0.04 -27.08 -11.05
N LEU A 58 1.17 -26.41 -10.78
CA LEU A 58 2.49 -26.87 -11.22
C LEU A 58 2.83 -28.25 -10.62
N GLY A 59 2.55 -28.45 -9.33
CA GLY A 59 2.76 -29.73 -8.67
C GLY A 59 1.94 -30.86 -9.30
N ALA A 60 0.68 -30.60 -9.64
CA ALA A 60 -0.17 -31.57 -10.32
C ALA A 60 0.38 -31.98 -11.70
N GLU A 61 0.89 -31.02 -12.49
CA GLU A 61 1.54 -31.31 -13.78
C GLU A 61 2.85 -32.11 -13.61
N LEU A 62 3.57 -31.87 -12.52
CA LEU A 62 4.78 -32.61 -12.17
C LEU A 62 4.49 -33.97 -11.50
N GLY A 63 3.23 -34.37 -11.36
CA GLY A 63 2.81 -35.65 -10.77
C GLY A 63 2.89 -35.71 -9.25
N LEU A 64 3.03 -34.56 -8.57
CA LEU A 64 2.98 -34.46 -7.12
C LEU A 64 1.51 -34.50 -6.67
N GLY A 65 1.13 -35.55 -5.93
CA GLY A 65 -0.21 -35.67 -5.32
C GLY A 65 -1.25 -36.48 -6.11
N THR A 66 -0.90 -37.06 -7.27
CA THR A 66 -1.76 -38.02 -7.98
C THR A 66 -1.42 -39.46 -7.60
N THR A 67 -2.41 -40.25 -7.16
CA THR A 67 -2.26 -41.71 -7.07
C THR A 67 -2.03 -42.28 -8.47
N PRO A 68 -1.05 -43.17 -8.69
CA PRO A 68 -0.84 -43.80 -10.00
C PRO A 68 -2.12 -44.52 -10.46
N GLY A 69 -2.70 -44.11 -11.60
CA GLY A 69 -3.84 -44.79 -12.23
C GLY A 69 -5.19 -44.04 -12.27
N SER A 70 -5.26 -42.76 -11.92
CA SER A 70 -6.52 -41.98 -11.96
C SER A 70 -6.76 -41.17 -13.25
N ARG A 71 -6.09 -41.52 -14.36
CA ARG A 71 -6.29 -40.92 -15.69
C ARG A 71 -6.79 -41.97 -16.65
#